data_AF-A0AAP3EX36-F1
#
_entry.id   AF-A0AAP3EX36-F1
#
_cell.length_a   1.000
_cell.length_b   1.000
_cell.length_c   1.000
_cell.angle_alpha   90.00
_cell.angle_beta   90.00
_cell.angle_gamma   90.00
#
_symmetry.space_group_name_H-M   'P 1'
#
loop_
_entity.id
_entity.type
_entity.pdbx_description
1 polymer ?
#
loop_
_entity_poly.entity_id
_entity_poly.type
_entity_poly.pdbx_seq_one_letter_code
_entity_poly.pdbx_strand_id
1 'polypeptide(L)'
;MTRRGRRSVPLIIAVAQRYDRKMGIGSLIATMLPSSIAFLPACTGMVIGWRWLGLPLGPNARSSTHRDRPGARPRPGRPSTTVTGMDTTRFDDDLRAMLGEVESDRRGEPSDYFEDVAGQHVDGLAVAVCTVDGHQAAAGETEHAFALQSVSKALTYAVVLQEIGLDHVLEDVGVEPSGESFNHLSLHDDGRPCNPLINAGAILVHSLLPAGDEDERTALLLRRYSALAGVELEVCEDVLDAERTRADRNLGLAHLLADAGRLPISAREAVAGYLAQCSVLVTAPQLAVMGATLAAGGTNPVTGERVLDEWVAQQTMSVMLTCGMYDASGQWVAEVGVPAKSGVSGALLGAVPGALGLAAWSPRLDEQGNSRRGIGLFEGLSSRWDLHVLQHRGALRGLSGPR
;
A
#
# COMPACT_ATOMS: atom_id res chain seq x y z
N MET A 1 18.67 -27.77 8.39
CA MET A 1 17.39 -28.52 8.41
C MET A 1 16.72 -28.38 9.78
N THR A 2 15.47 -27.89 9.76
CA THR A 2 14.38 -28.05 10.72
C THR A 2 14.54 -27.58 12.19
N ARG A 3 14.24 -26.29 12.43
CA ARG A 3 13.83 -25.78 13.77
C ARG A 3 12.38 -25.26 13.81
N ARG A 4 11.55 -25.60 12.81
CA ARG A 4 10.14 -25.15 12.69
C ARG A 4 9.11 -26.05 13.38
N GLY A 5 9.50 -27.18 13.97
CA GLY A 5 8.56 -28.16 14.57
C GLY A 5 8.27 -28.02 16.08
N ARG A 6 8.86 -27.05 16.79
CA ARG A 6 8.82 -27.02 18.28
C ARG A 6 7.71 -26.19 18.92
N ARG A 7 6.95 -25.37 18.19
CA ARG A 7 5.92 -24.50 18.80
C ARG A 7 4.51 -25.11 18.87
N SER A 8 4.23 -26.19 18.13
CA SER A 8 2.90 -26.86 18.14
C SER A 8 2.75 -27.89 19.26
N VAL A 9 3.87 -28.50 19.67
CA VAL A 9 3.90 -29.59 20.67
C VAL A 9 3.43 -29.13 22.06
N PRO A 10 3.81 -27.94 22.59
CA PRO A 10 3.36 -27.49 23.91
C PRO A 10 1.84 -27.26 23.99
N LEU A 11 1.24 -26.72 22.92
CA LEU A 11 -0.20 -26.42 22.87
C LEU A 11 -1.04 -27.71 22.83
N ILE A 12 -0.60 -28.71 22.06
CA ILE A 12 -1.28 -30.01 21.97
C ILE A 12 -1.23 -30.74 23.31
N ILE A 13 -0.08 -30.69 24.01
CA ILE A 13 0.07 -31.27 25.35
C ILE A 13 -0.83 -30.54 26.36
N ALA A 14 -0.88 -29.21 26.32
CA ALA A 14 -1.73 -28.43 27.22
C ALA A 14 -3.23 -28.77 27.05
N VAL A 15 -3.68 -28.98 25.80
CA VAL A 15 -5.06 -29.41 25.52
C VAL A 15 -5.29 -30.86 25.95
N ALA A 16 -4.35 -31.77 25.70
CA ALA A 16 -4.47 -33.17 26.09
C ALA A 16 -4.48 -33.38 27.62
N GLN A 17 -3.69 -32.58 28.36
CA GLN A 17 -3.66 -32.58 29.82
C GLN A 17 -4.95 -32.07 30.47
N ARG A 18 -5.81 -31.39 29.71
CA ARG A 18 -7.15 -31.01 30.16
C ARG A 18 -8.06 -32.22 30.38
N TYR A 19 -7.84 -33.31 29.65
CA TYR A 19 -8.66 -34.52 29.70
C TYR A 19 -8.01 -35.67 30.50
N ASP A 20 -6.67 -35.76 30.49
CA ASP A 20 -5.93 -36.65 31.38
C ASP A 20 -4.67 -35.96 31.91
N ARG A 21 -4.67 -35.64 33.21
CA ARG A 21 -3.58 -34.91 33.87
C ARG A 21 -2.26 -35.68 33.91
N LYS A 22 -2.25 -37.00 33.67
CA LYS A 22 -1.02 -37.81 33.62
C LYS A 22 -0.45 -37.94 32.21
N MET A 23 -1.10 -37.35 31.19
CA MET A 23 -0.67 -37.44 29.81
C MET A 23 0.58 -36.57 29.57
N GLY A 24 1.71 -37.25 29.34
CA GLY A 24 2.98 -36.63 28.94
C GLY A 24 3.24 -36.78 27.44
N ILE A 25 4.36 -36.21 26.96
CA ILE A 25 4.80 -36.28 25.55
C ILE A 25 4.86 -37.72 25.04
N GLY A 26 5.38 -38.64 25.86
CA GLY A 26 5.48 -40.06 25.49
C GLY A 26 4.13 -40.74 25.29
N SER A 27 3.15 -40.49 26.15
CA SER A 27 1.81 -41.06 26.06
C SER A 27 1.02 -40.50 24.87
N LEU A 28 1.21 -39.21 24.56
CA LEU A 28 0.63 -38.56 23.39
C LEU A 28 1.18 -39.16 22.08
N ILE A 29 2.51 -39.34 21.99
CA ILE A 29 3.13 -39.97 20.82
C ILE A 29 2.67 -41.43 20.67
N ALA A 30 2.59 -42.18 21.77
CA ALA A 30 2.14 -43.57 21.75
C ALA A 30 0.67 -43.74 21.31
N THR A 31 -0.19 -42.78 21.63
CA THR A 31 -1.61 -42.80 21.21
C THR A 31 -1.81 -42.33 19.77
N MET A 32 -0.97 -41.44 19.26
CA MET A 32 -1.05 -40.98 17.86
C MET A 32 -0.36 -41.94 16.88
N LEU A 33 0.67 -42.68 17.30
CA LEU A 33 1.46 -43.55 16.42
C LEU A 33 0.65 -44.61 15.68
N PRO A 34 -0.30 -45.35 16.31
CA PRO A 34 -1.14 -46.31 15.59
C PRO A 34 -2.02 -45.64 14.53
N SER A 35 -2.59 -44.48 14.87
CA SER A 35 -3.42 -43.69 13.96
C SER A 35 -2.62 -43.14 12.78
N SER A 36 -1.40 -42.66 13.00
CA SER A 36 -0.50 -42.21 11.93
C SER A 36 -0.07 -43.35 11.02
N ILE A 37 0.21 -44.53 11.57
CA ILE A 37 0.56 -45.72 10.78
C ILE A 37 -0.64 -46.21 9.94
N ALA A 38 -1.88 -46.07 10.45
CA ALA A 38 -3.09 -46.41 9.69
C ALA A 38 -3.48 -45.36 8.64
N PHE A 39 -3.21 -44.08 8.90
CA PHE A 39 -3.60 -42.98 8.02
C PHE A 39 -2.73 -42.89 6.77
N LEU A 40 -1.44 -43.23 6.87
CA LEU A 40 -0.48 -43.09 5.77
C LEU A 40 -0.79 -44.01 4.57
N PRO A 41 -1.11 -45.32 4.76
CA PRO A 41 -1.56 -46.19 3.68
C PRO A 41 -2.91 -45.76 3.09
N ALA A 42 -3.83 -45.26 3.91
CA ALA A 42 -5.14 -44.80 3.46
C ALA A 42 -5.03 -43.57 2.56
N CYS A 43 -4.25 -42.56 2.95
CA CYS A 43 -3.98 -41.39 2.13
C CYS A 43 -3.21 -41.76 0.85
N THR A 44 -2.23 -42.66 0.94
CA THR A 44 -1.48 -43.13 -0.22
C THR A 44 -2.40 -43.87 -1.20
N GLY A 45 -3.26 -44.76 -0.70
CA GLY A 45 -4.27 -45.47 -1.50
C GLY A 45 -5.27 -44.51 -2.15
N MET A 46 -5.72 -43.49 -1.43
CA MET A 46 -6.60 -42.44 -1.96
C MET A 46 -5.93 -41.68 -3.10
N VAL A 47 -4.66 -41.26 -2.95
CA VAL A 47 -3.91 -40.55 -4.01
C VAL A 47 -3.65 -41.45 -5.22
N ILE A 48 -3.34 -42.73 -5.00
CA ILE A 48 -3.17 -43.71 -6.09
C ILE A 48 -4.51 -43.92 -6.82
N GLY A 49 -5.61 -44.10 -6.09
CA GLY A 49 -6.95 -44.22 -6.67
C GLY A 49 -7.36 -42.97 -7.46
N TRP A 50 -7.08 -41.78 -6.91
CA TRP A 50 -7.32 -40.50 -7.58
C TRP A 50 -6.52 -40.41 -8.88
N ARG A 51 -5.23 -40.76 -8.85
CA ARG A 51 -4.36 -40.78 -10.03
C ARG A 51 -4.84 -41.79 -11.09
N TRP A 52 -5.31 -42.96 -10.66
CA TRP A 52 -5.82 -43.99 -11.56
C TRP A 52 -7.15 -43.60 -12.21
N LEU A 53 -8.02 -42.92 -11.46
CA LEU A 53 -9.31 -42.40 -11.94
C LEU A 53 -9.18 -41.11 -12.77
N GLY A 54 -7.99 -40.52 -12.85
CA GLY A 54 -7.73 -39.32 -13.67
C GLY A 54 -8.54 -38.08 -13.24
N LEU A 55 -9.00 -38.03 -11.99
CA LEU A 55 -9.83 -36.93 -11.50
C LEU A 55 -8.98 -35.65 -11.32
N PRO A 56 -9.45 -34.46 -11.72
CA PRO A 56 -8.71 -33.21 -11.56
C PRO A 56 -8.54 -32.84 -10.08
N LEU A 57 -7.35 -32.38 -9.68
CA LEU A 57 -6.99 -32.01 -8.30
C LEU A 57 -7.58 -30.65 -7.85
N GLY A 58 -8.73 -30.27 -8.40
CA GLY A 58 -9.41 -29.00 -8.13
C GLY A 58 -10.03 -28.40 -9.38
N PRO A 59 -10.89 -27.37 -9.22
CA PRO A 59 -11.43 -26.64 -10.35
C PRO A 59 -10.26 -25.99 -11.12
N ASN A 60 -10.08 -26.37 -12.38
CA ASN A 60 -9.03 -25.93 -13.31
C ASN A 60 -7.64 -26.58 -13.20
N ALA A 61 -7.48 -27.73 -12.53
CA ALA A 61 -6.23 -28.49 -12.59
C ALA A 61 -5.99 -29.04 -14.02
N ARG A 62 -5.15 -28.37 -14.80
CA ARG A 62 -4.79 -28.74 -16.18
C ARG A 62 -3.91 -30.00 -16.19
N SER A 63 -4.28 -30.99 -17.00
CA SER A 63 -3.46 -32.18 -17.27
C SER A 63 -2.14 -31.80 -17.93
N SER A 64 -1.03 -32.27 -17.37
CA SER A 64 0.34 -31.92 -17.73
C SER A 64 0.77 -32.50 -19.09
N THR A 65 0.51 -31.77 -20.16
CA THR A 65 1.26 -31.87 -21.42
C THR A 65 1.44 -30.49 -22.03
N HIS A 66 2.31 -29.67 -21.43
CA HIS A 66 2.94 -28.59 -22.19
C HIS A 66 4.34 -28.32 -21.65
N ARG A 67 5.32 -28.82 -22.41
CA ARG A 67 6.76 -28.60 -22.23
C ARG A 67 7.11 -27.17 -22.61
N ASP A 68 8.17 -26.66 -21.98
CA ASP A 68 8.75 -25.33 -22.06
C ASP A 68 8.87 -24.72 -23.47
N ARG A 69 8.69 -23.39 -23.54
CA ARG A 69 9.36 -22.54 -24.53
C ARG A 69 9.88 -21.27 -23.84
N PRO A 70 11.19 -20.97 -23.89
CA PRO A 70 11.72 -19.67 -23.53
C PRO A 70 11.55 -18.69 -24.69
N GLY A 71 11.17 -17.43 -24.41
CA GLY A 71 11.18 -16.33 -25.39
C GLY A 71 9.83 -15.74 -25.81
N ALA A 72 8.87 -15.58 -24.90
CA ALA A 72 7.67 -14.82 -25.20
C ALA A 72 7.95 -13.31 -25.10
N ARG A 73 8.07 -12.63 -26.26
CA ARG A 73 7.98 -11.17 -26.37
C ARG A 73 6.68 -10.66 -25.72
N PRO A 74 6.66 -9.44 -25.15
CA PRO A 74 5.44 -8.86 -24.62
C PRO A 74 4.40 -8.80 -25.74
N ARG A 75 3.22 -9.35 -25.49
CA ARG A 75 2.08 -9.21 -26.40
C ARG A 75 1.73 -7.73 -26.50
N PRO A 76 1.45 -7.19 -27.69
CA PRO A 76 0.93 -5.83 -27.79
C PRO A 76 -0.34 -5.76 -26.94
N GLY A 77 -0.39 -4.76 -26.05
CA GLY A 77 -1.50 -4.52 -25.14
C GLY A 77 -2.81 -4.59 -25.92
N ARG A 78 -3.76 -5.40 -25.44
CA ARG A 78 -5.16 -5.17 -25.82
C ARG A 78 -5.47 -3.74 -25.41
N PRO A 79 -6.13 -2.93 -26.24
CA PRO A 79 -6.60 -1.63 -25.79
C PRO A 79 -7.35 -1.85 -24.49
N SER A 80 -6.89 -1.16 -23.44
CA SER A 80 -7.65 -1.00 -22.21
C SER A 80 -9.08 -0.68 -22.64
N THR A 81 -10.05 -1.43 -22.12
CA THR A 81 -11.45 -1.03 -22.24
C THR A 81 -11.53 0.33 -21.54
N THR A 82 -11.36 1.41 -22.30
CA THR A 82 -11.72 2.75 -21.88
C THR A 82 -13.14 2.61 -21.37
N VAL A 83 -13.35 2.89 -20.08
CA VAL A 83 -14.68 2.89 -19.48
C VAL A 83 -15.43 4.05 -20.15
N THR A 84 -15.97 3.79 -21.33
CA THR A 84 -16.72 4.76 -22.11
C THR A 84 -18.09 4.83 -21.47
N GLY A 85 -18.40 5.93 -20.77
CA GLY A 85 -19.72 6.18 -20.19
C GLY A 85 -19.75 6.42 -18.67
N MET A 86 -18.69 6.98 -18.07
CA MET A 86 -18.77 7.54 -16.72
C MET A 86 -19.61 8.82 -16.74
N ASP A 87 -20.68 8.88 -15.95
CA ASP A 87 -21.45 10.10 -15.73
C ASP A 87 -20.73 11.02 -14.74
N THR A 88 -19.80 11.83 -15.26
CA THR A 88 -19.01 12.79 -14.47
C THR A 88 -19.85 13.95 -13.93
N THR A 89 -21.09 14.14 -14.41
CA THR A 89 -21.98 15.21 -13.93
C THR A 89 -22.40 15.01 -12.48
N ARG A 90 -22.34 13.77 -11.99
CA ARG A 90 -22.72 13.40 -10.62
C ARG A 90 -21.59 13.55 -9.61
N PHE A 91 -20.35 13.78 -10.06
CA PHE A 91 -19.19 13.78 -9.17
C PHE A 91 -19.29 14.83 -8.08
N ASP A 92 -19.55 16.07 -8.45
CA ASP A 92 -19.62 17.17 -7.48
C ASP A 92 -20.71 16.93 -6.42
N ASP A 93 -21.88 16.45 -6.85
CA ASP A 93 -23.00 16.20 -5.95
C ASP A 93 -22.74 15.00 -5.04
N ASP A 94 -22.17 13.90 -5.57
CA ASP A 94 -21.80 12.73 -4.77
C ASP A 94 -20.68 13.07 -3.77
N LEU A 95 -19.67 13.85 -4.16
CA LEU A 95 -18.60 14.29 -3.25
C LEU A 95 -19.13 15.18 -2.14
N ARG A 96 -20.01 16.15 -2.44
CA ARG A 96 -20.65 17.00 -1.42
C ARG A 96 -21.54 16.20 -0.48
N ALA A 97 -22.31 15.25 -1.02
CA ALA A 97 -23.13 14.36 -0.21
C ALA A 97 -22.27 13.54 0.75
N MET A 98 -21.17 12.95 0.24
CA MET A 98 -20.26 12.16 1.07
C MET A 98 -19.56 12.98 2.14
N LEU A 99 -19.18 14.22 1.85
CA LEU A 99 -18.65 15.13 2.86
C LEU A 99 -19.66 15.34 3.99
N GLY A 100 -20.92 15.63 3.67
CA GLY A 100 -21.97 15.83 4.68
C GLY A 100 -22.22 14.61 5.55
N GLU A 101 -22.07 13.39 5.01
CA GLU A 101 -22.21 12.14 5.76
C GLU A 101 -21.11 11.95 6.83
N VAL A 102 -19.86 12.34 6.51
CA VAL A 102 -18.73 12.20 7.44
C VAL A 102 -18.44 13.47 8.24
N GLU A 103 -19.03 14.61 7.87
CA GLU A 103 -18.71 15.92 8.44
C GLU A 103 -18.96 15.98 9.94
N SER A 104 -19.88 15.20 10.50
CA SER A 104 -20.14 15.24 11.95
C SER A 104 -19.16 14.41 12.80
N ASP A 105 -18.35 13.54 12.20
CA ASP A 105 -17.40 12.72 12.96
C ASP A 105 -16.16 13.54 13.37
N ARG A 106 -16.11 13.90 14.66
CA ARG A 106 -14.99 14.60 15.30
C ARG A 106 -14.13 13.67 16.17
N ARG A 107 -14.33 12.35 16.11
CA ARG A 107 -13.53 11.38 16.88
C ARG A 107 -12.12 11.28 16.31
N GLY A 108 -11.22 10.78 17.15
CA GLY A 108 -9.80 10.68 16.82
C GLY A 108 -9.05 11.97 17.12
N GLU A 109 -7.73 11.87 17.11
CA GLU A 109 -6.83 12.98 17.44
C GLU A 109 -5.89 13.26 16.27
N PRO A 110 -5.51 14.53 16.03
CA PRO A 110 -4.45 14.83 15.08
C PRO A 110 -3.12 14.21 15.52
N SER A 111 -2.22 13.98 14.57
CA SER A 111 -0.85 13.54 14.88
C SER A 111 -0.09 14.61 15.68
N ASP A 112 0.82 14.21 16.55
CA ASP A 112 1.71 15.12 17.30
C ASP A 112 2.49 16.07 16.36
N TYR A 113 2.70 15.70 15.10
CA TYR A 113 3.27 16.58 14.07
C TYR A 113 2.51 17.93 13.98
N PHE A 114 1.22 17.95 14.28
CA PHE A 114 0.38 19.14 14.27
C PHE A 114 0.71 20.16 15.39
N GLU A 115 1.38 19.75 16.47
CA GLU A 115 1.70 20.65 17.59
C GLU A 115 2.73 21.74 17.22
N ASP A 116 3.62 21.43 16.28
CA ASP A 116 4.79 22.27 15.96
C ASP A 116 4.62 23.09 14.67
N VAL A 117 3.47 23.00 13.99
CA VAL A 117 3.26 23.64 12.68
C VAL A 117 2.06 24.59 12.73
N ALA A 118 2.30 25.87 12.47
CA ALA A 118 1.29 26.92 12.57
C ALA A 118 0.20 26.83 11.48
N GLY A 119 -0.99 27.38 11.75
CA GLY A 119 -2.04 27.57 10.74
C GLY A 119 -2.88 26.32 10.41
N GLN A 120 -2.84 25.29 11.25
CA GLN A 120 -3.47 24.02 10.93
C GLN A 120 -4.96 23.96 11.26
N HIS A 121 -5.71 23.44 10.29
CA HIS A 121 -7.14 23.21 10.37
C HIS A 121 -7.41 21.78 10.86
N VAL A 122 -7.37 21.54 12.18
CA VAL A 122 -7.54 20.19 12.78
C VAL A 122 -8.86 19.53 12.43
N ASP A 123 -9.91 20.32 12.20
CA ASP A 123 -11.21 19.84 11.76
C ASP A 123 -11.42 19.94 10.24
N GLY A 124 -10.35 20.25 9.50
CA GLY A 124 -10.36 20.36 8.06
C GLY A 124 -10.79 19.08 7.35
N LEU A 125 -11.43 19.26 6.20
CA LEU A 125 -11.98 18.16 5.41
C LEU A 125 -12.01 18.53 3.92
N ALA A 126 -11.38 17.69 3.10
CA ALA A 126 -11.42 17.80 1.66
C ALA A 126 -11.48 16.41 1.01
N VAL A 127 -12.12 16.35 -0.16
CA VAL A 127 -12.15 15.17 -1.02
C VAL A 127 -12.02 15.61 -2.48
N ALA A 128 -11.26 14.86 -3.27
CA ALA A 128 -11.08 15.14 -4.68
C ALA A 128 -10.93 13.85 -5.49
N VAL A 129 -11.34 13.92 -6.76
CA VAL A 129 -11.25 12.84 -7.73
C VAL A 129 -10.68 13.36 -9.03
N CYS A 130 -9.85 12.57 -9.68
CA CYS A 130 -9.36 12.81 -11.03
C CYS A 130 -9.47 11.52 -11.86
N THR A 131 -10.16 11.55 -12.98
CA THR A 131 -10.29 10.39 -13.88
C THR A 131 -9.05 10.22 -14.73
N VAL A 132 -8.86 9.01 -15.29
CA VAL A 132 -7.78 8.76 -16.26
C VAL A 132 -7.95 9.55 -17.58
N ASP A 133 -9.14 10.11 -17.82
CA ASP A 133 -9.43 10.99 -18.95
C ASP A 133 -9.30 12.50 -18.61
N GLY A 134 -8.85 12.83 -17.39
CA GLY A 134 -8.54 14.19 -16.96
C GLY A 134 -9.69 14.99 -16.35
N HIS A 135 -10.91 14.43 -16.28
CA HIS A 135 -12.01 15.05 -15.53
C HIS A 135 -11.69 15.11 -14.04
N GLN A 136 -11.90 16.28 -13.43
CA GLN A 136 -11.61 16.54 -12.02
C GLN A 136 -12.85 17.08 -11.33
N ALA A 137 -13.04 16.66 -10.08
CA ALA A 137 -14.07 17.20 -9.18
C ALA A 137 -13.53 17.18 -7.75
N ALA A 138 -13.91 18.16 -6.94
CA ALA A 138 -13.46 18.28 -5.57
C ALA A 138 -14.47 19.03 -4.71
N ALA A 139 -14.47 18.76 -3.41
CA ALA A 139 -15.32 19.42 -2.45
C ALA A 139 -14.63 19.55 -1.08
N GLY A 140 -15.07 20.51 -0.27
CA GLY A 140 -14.47 20.83 1.03
C GLY A 140 -13.35 21.87 0.90
N GLU A 141 -12.33 21.78 1.74
CA GLU A 141 -11.19 22.70 1.78
C GLU A 141 -10.13 22.35 0.72
N THR A 142 -10.49 22.51 -0.56
CA THR A 142 -9.69 22.03 -1.70
C THR A 142 -8.38 22.78 -1.92
N GLU A 143 -8.27 24.01 -1.43
CA GLU A 143 -7.07 24.85 -1.57
C GLU A 143 -6.12 24.72 -0.38
N HIS A 144 -6.49 23.98 0.67
CA HIS A 144 -5.62 23.78 1.82
C HIS A 144 -4.49 22.82 1.46
N ALA A 145 -3.26 23.33 1.49
CA ALA A 145 -2.07 22.54 1.29
C ALA A 145 -1.67 21.82 2.58
N PHE A 146 -1.30 20.55 2.47
CA PHE A 146 -0.83 19.73 3.59
C PHE A 146 0.38 18.88 3.16
N ALA A 147 1.22 18.52 4.13
CA ALA A 147 2.38 17.68 3.87
C ALA A 147 1.96 16.25 3.47
N LEU A 148 2.60 15.68 2.44
CA LEU A 148 2.37 14.31 1.98
C LEU A 148 2.55 13.29 3.11
N GLN A 149 3.52 13.51 3.99
CA GLN A 149 3.85 12.59 5.07
C GLN A 149 4.05 11.16 4.53
N SER A 150 3.50 10.13 5.17
CA SER A 150 3.66 8.74 4.73
C SER A 150 3.04 8.42 3.36
N VAL A 151 2.23 9.30 2.77
CA VAL A 151 1.79 9.15 1.38
C VAL A 151 2.97 9.17 0.42
N SER A 152 4.01 9.96 0.73
CA SER A 152 5.24 10.06 -0.06
C SER A 152 5.90 8.69 -0.29
N LYS A 153 5.79 7.75 0.65
CA LYS A 153 6.44 6.42 0.55
C LYS A 153 6.04 5.66 -0.71
N ALA A 154 4.75 5.70 -1.08
CA ALA A 154 4.26 5.04 -2.28
C ALA A 154 4.77 5.72 -3.55
N LEU A 155 4.87 7.05 -3.53
CA LEU A 155 5.38 7.85 -4.65
C LEU A 155 6.89 7.65 -4.81
N THR A 156 7.68 7.70 -3.74
CA THR A 156 9.13 7.39 -3.76
C THR A 156 9.37 5.99 -4.30
N TYR A 157 8.60 5.00 -3.85
CA TYR A 157 8.73 3.63 -4.35
C TYR A 157 8.52 3.56 -5.86
N ALA A 158 7.50 4.24 -6.39
CA ALA A 158 7.28 4.32 -7.83
C ALA A 158 8.46 4.98 -8.56
N VAL A 159 8.99 6.08 -8.03
CA VAL A 159 10.14 6.76 -8.63
C VAL A 159 11.36 5.85 -8.64
N VAL A 160 11.69 5.20 -7.52
CA VAL A 160 12.88 4.33 -7.43
C VAL A 160 12.74 3.13 -8.37
N LEU A 161 11.54 2.52 -8.46
CA LEU A 161 11.28 1.47 -9.44
C LEU A 161 11.52 1.95 -10.88
N GLN A 162 11.11 3.18 -11.20
CA GLN A 162 11.33 3.76 -12.53
C GLN A 162 12.81 3.97 -12.84
N GLU A 163 13.61 4.38 -11.85
CA GLU A 163 15.00 4.74 -12.05
C GLU A 163 15.94 3.52 -12.06
N ILE A 164 15.70 2.50 -11.22
CA ILE A 164 16.63 1.37 -11.05
C ILE A 164 16.02 -0.02 -11.34
N GLY A 165 14.71 -0.10 -11.58
CA GLY A 165 14.03 -1.35 -11.92
C GLY A 165 13.67 -2.23 -10.71
N LEU A 166 12.74 -3.18 -10.92
CA LEU A 166 12.18 -4.02 -9.85
C LEU A 166 13.21 -4.94 -9.20
N ASP A 167 14.07 -5.59 -9.99
CA ASP A 167 15.00 -6.60 -9.49
C ASP A 167 15.96 -6.01 -8.45
N HIS A 168 16.56 -4.85 -8.74
CA HIS A 168 17.43 -4.14 -7.79
C HIS A 168 16.69 -3.72 -6.52
N VAL A 169 15.45 -3.24 -6.65
CA VAL A 169 14.67 -2.85 -5.46
C VAL A 169 14.35 -4.06 -4.58
N LEU A 170 14.03 -5.22 -5.16
CA LEU A 170 13.69 -6.43 -4.40
C LEU A 170 14.89 -7.10 -3.71
N GLU A 171 16.12 -6.78 -4.12
CA GLU A 171 17.34 -7.18 -3.39
C GLU A 171 17.39 -6.53 -2.00
N ASP A 172 16.87 -5.30 -1.88
CA ASP A 172 16.96 -4.44 -0.70
C ASP A 172 15.66 -4.28 0.08
N VAL A 173 14.48 -4.46 -0.52
CA VAL A 173 13.20 -4.35 0.19
C VAL A 173 12.20 -5.38 -0.28
N GLY A 174 11.44 -5.96 0.66
CA GLY A 174 10.35 -6.88 0.33
C GLY A 174 9.12 -6.16 -0.24
N VAL A 175 8.03 -6.91 -0.40
CA VAL A 175 6.70 -6.39 -0.80
C VAL A 175 5.58 -6.91 0.08
N GLU A 176 5.93 -7.66 1.13
CA GLU A 176 4.96 -8.37 1.97
C GLU A 176 4.52 -7.49 3.16
N PRO A 177 3.27 -7.65 3.64
CA PRO A 177 2.84 -7.04 4.89
C PRO A 177 3.73 -7.49 6.05
N SER A 178 4.06 -6.58 6.97
CA SER A 178 4.97 -6.87 8.09
C SER A 178 4.38 -7.79 9.15
N GLY A 179 3.04 -7.88 9.26
CA GLY A 179 2.32 -8.73 10.23
C GLY A 179 2.48 -8.33 11.71
N GLU A 180 3.50 -7.54 12.05
CA GLU A 180 3.68 -6.82 13.32
C GLU A 180 3.13 -5.39 13.21
N SER A 181 2.83 -4.77 14.36
CA SER A 181 2.35 -3.39 14.38
C SER A 181 3.32 -2.48 13.62
N PHE A 182 2.80 -1.48 12.89
CA PHE A 182 3.64 -0.59 12.08
C PHE A 182 4.77 0.10 12.88
N ASN A 183 4.62 0.16 14.20
CA ASN A 183 5.58 0.72 15.13
C ASN A 183 6.73 -0.22 15.53
N HIS A 184 6.60 -1.53 15.28
CA HIS A 184 7.61 -2.53 15.55
C HIS A 184 8.69 -2.54 14.44
N LEU A 185 9.92 -2.93 14.80
CA LEU A 185 11.07 -3.03 13.90
C LEU A 185 10.83 -4.13 12.86
N SER A 186 10.08 -3.81 11.80
CA SER A 186 9.62 -4.75 10.78
C SER A 186 10.72 -5.06 9.75
N LEU A 187 11.78 -5.74 10.21
CA LEU A 187 12.87 -6.24 9.40
C LEU A 187 12.81 -7.77 9.32
N HIS A 188 13.15 -8.33 8.16
CA HIS A 188 13.44 -9.75 7.99
C HIS A 188 14.73 -10.15 8.75
N ASP A 189 14.94 -11.46 8.92
CA ASP A 189 16.13 -12.02 9.59
C ASP A 189 17.47 -11.55 8.97
N ASP A 190 17.45 -11.13 7.70
CA ASP A 190 18.59 -10.62 6.93
C ASP A 190 18.69 -9.08 6.92
N GLY A 191 17.96 -8.40 7.79
CA GLY A 191 17.93 -6.94 7.93
C GLY A 191 17.11 -6.22 6.86
N ARG A 192 16.46 -6.95 5.94
CA ARG A 192 15.68 -6.38 4.85
C ARG A 192 14.31 -5.88 5.35
N PRO A 193 13.87 -4.64 5.07
CA PRO A 193 12.51 -4.21 5.41
C PRO A 193 11.45 -5.03 4.69
N CYS A 194 10.31 -5.30 5.35
CA CYS A 194 9.25 -6.15 4.78
C CYS A 194 8.61 -5.58 3.51
N ASN A 195 8.47 -4.26 3.43
CA ASN A 195 7.88 -3.55 2.29
C ASN A 195 8.35 -2.08 2.26
N PRO A 196 8.19 -1.36 1.13
CA PRO A 196 8.60 0.04 1.01
C PRO A 196 7.67 1.03 1.75
N LEU A 197 6.50 0.60 2.24
CA LEU A 197 5.48 1.49 2.81
C LEU A 197 5.55 1.62 4.34
N ILE A 198 6.48 0.89 4.97
CA ILE A 198 6.91 1.11 6.37
C ILE A 198 8.09 2.09 6.42
N ASN A 199 8.36 2.71 7.58
CA ASN A 199 9.42 3.73 7.70
C ASN A 199 10.81 3.21 7.32
N ALA A 200 11.20 2.03 7.79
CA ALA A 200 12.50 1.44 7.46
C ALA A 200 12.65 1.20 5.95
N GLY A 201 11.59 0.69 5.32
CA GLY A 201 11.52 0.48 3.87
C GLY A 201 11.64 1.78 3.10
N ALA A 202 10.91 2.82 3.52
CA ALA A 202 10.94 4.12 2.85
C ALA A 202 12.29 4.84 2.98
N ILE A 203 12.94 4.77 4.15
CA ILE A 203 14.30 5.30 4.35
C ILE A 203 15.29 4.60 3.41
N LEU A 204 15.24 3.26 3.35
CA LEU A 204 16.09 2.49 2.46
C LEU A 204 15.80 2.81 0.99
N VAL A 205 14.53 2.78 0.57
CA VAL A 205 14.11 3.09 -0.79
C VAL A 205 14.57 4.49 -1.21
N HIS A 206 14.42 5.50 -0.34
CA HIS A 206 14.94 6.83 -0.61
C HIS A 206 16.46 6.80 -0.90
N SER A 207 17.24 6.08 -0.08
CA SER A 207 18.68 5.97 -0.29
C SER A 207 19.11 5.26 -1.58
N LEU A 208 18.21 4.55 -2.26
CA LEU A 208 18.49 3.87 -3.53
C LEU A 208 18.39 4.79 -4.75
N LEU A 209 17.97 6.05 -4.59
CA LEU A 209 17.88 7.01 -5.70
C LEU A 209 19.26 7.26 -6.34
N PRO A 210 19.39 7.17 -7.68
CA PRO A 210 20.67 7.22 -8.37
C PRO A 210 21.22 8.65 -8.58
N ALA A 211 21.09 9.53 -7.59
CA ALA A 211 21.67 10.87 -7.61
C ALA A 211 22.97 10.95 -6.78
N GLY A 212 23.79 11.98 -7.04
CA GLY A 212 25.11 12.13 -6.44
C GLY A 212 25.02 12.49 -4.96
N ASP A 213 24.56 13.71 -4.66
CA ASP A 213 24.42 14.23 -3.30
C ASP A 213 22.95 14.31 -2.82
N GLU A 214 22.77 14.76 -1.57
CA GLU A 214 21.47 14.89 -0.90
C GLU A 214 20.51 15.84 -1.63
N ASP A 215 21.04 16.97 -2.10
CA ASP A 215 20.26 18.01 -2.79
C ASP A 215 19.79 17.50 -4.16
N GLU A 216 20.65 16.81 -4.90
CA GLU A 216 20.31 16.20 -6.19
C GLU A 216 19.23 15.11 -6.05
N ARG A 217 19.29 14.28 -5.00
CA ARG A 217 18.25 13.26 -4.73
C ARG A 217 16.91 13.90 -4.38
N THR A 218 16.92 14.91 -3.53
CA THR A 218 15.71 15.64 -3.13
C THR A 218 15.10 16.36 -4.33
N ALA A 219 15.92 17.03 -5.15
CA ALA A 219 15.47 17.70 -6.36
C ALA A 219 14.91 16.72 -7.40
N LEU A 220 15.50 15.53 -7.54
CA LEU A 220 14.95 14.48 -8.42
C LEU A 220 13.55 14.05 -7.97
N LEU A 221 13.36 13.78 -6.66
CA LEU A 221 12.04 13.45 -6.13
C LEU A 221 11.04 14.57 -6.33
N LEU A 222 11.40 15.81 -6.02
CA LEU A 222 10.50 16.94 -6.18
C LEU A 222 10.06 17.14 -7.63
N ARG A 223 11.00 16.99 -8.59
CA ARG A 223 10.66 17.00 -10.03
C ARG A 223 9.69 15.88 -10.40
N ARG A 224 9.92 14.66 -9.90
CA ARG A 224 9.05 13.50 -10.19
C ARG A 224 7.67 13.66 -9.56
N TYR A 225 7.58 14.15 -8.33
CA TYR A 225 6.31 14.45 -7.67
C TYR A 225 5.55 15.55 -8.41
N SER A 226 6.25 16.59 -8.85
CA SER A 226 5.67 17.67 -9.65
C SER A 226 5.08 17.13 -10.96
N ALA A 227 5.80 16.23 -11.65
CA ALA A 227 5.30 15.57 -12.85
C ALA A 227 4.05 14.69 -12.57
N LEU A 228 4.03 13.96 -11.45
CA LEU A 228 2.88 13.16 -11.03
C LEU A 228 1.64 14.03 -10.72
N ALA A 229 1.82 15.21 -10.12
CA ALA A 229 0.76 16.16 -9.81
C ALA A 229 0.36 17.05 -11.00
N GLY A 230 1.24 17.20 -12.00
CA GLY A 230 1.05 18.10 -13.14
C GLY A 230 1.30 19.58 -12.83
N VAL A 231 1.87 19.89 -11.66
CA VAL A 231 2.20 21.23 -11.18
C VAL A 231 3.49 21.19 -10.39
N GLU A 232 4.19 22.32 -10.29
CA GLU A 232 5.38 22.43 -9.45
C GLU A 232 4.98 22.34 -7.97
N LEU A 233 5.64 21.45 -7.24
CA LEU A 233 5.47 21.25 -5.81
C LEU A 233 6.70 21.77 -5.06
N GLU A 234 6.52 22.04 -3.76
CA GLU A 234 7.56 22.56 -2.89
C GLU A 234 7.64 21.76 -1.58
N VAL A 235 8.83 21.79 -0.98
CA VAL A 235 9.08 21.27 0.37
C VAL A 235 8.72 22.37 1.37
N CYS A 236 7.93 22.05 2.37
CA CYS A 236 7.68 22.96 3.48
C CYS A 236 8.82 22.88 4.50
N GLU A 237 9.63 23.93 4.58
CA GLU A 237 10.74 24.02 5.53
C GLU A 237 10.26 23.96 6.99
N ASP A 238 9.13 24.60 7.33
CA ASP A 238 8.57 24.56 8.69
C ASP A 238 8.24 23.11 9.13
N VAL A 239 7.66 22.33 8.21
CA VAL A 239 7.35 20.91 8.45
C VAL A 239 8.64 20.08 8.52
N LEU A 240 9.59 20.33 7.63
CA LEU A 240 10.88 19.64 7.62
C LEU A 240 11.66 19.87 8.91
N ASP A 241 11.70 21.10 9.41
CA ASP A 241 12.39 21.43 10.64
C ASP A 241 11.69 20.82 11.86
N ALA A 242 10.35 20.81 11.90
CA ALA A 242 9.58 20.14 12.94
C ALA A 242 9.78 18.61 12.95
N GLU A 243 9.95 17.99 11.79
CA GLU A 243 10.25 16.55 11.67
C GLU A 243 11.70 16.24 12.06
N ARG A 244 12.65 17.13 11.73
CA ARG A 244 14.07 16.97 12.08
C ARG A 244 14.30 16.91 13.59
N THR A 245 13.58 17.70 14.38
CA THR A 245 13.69 17.68 15.84
C THR A 245 13.19 16.37 16.48
N ARG A 246 12.35 15.61 15.75
CA ARG A 246 11.72 14.35 16.20
C ARG A 246 12.24 13.11 15.47
N ALA A 247 13.37 13.24 14.78
CA ALA A 247 13.89 12.22 13.87
C ALA A 247 14.55 11.01 14.55
N ASP A 248 14.66 10.97 15.88
CA ASP A 248 15.40 9.93 16.62
C ASP A 248 14.99 8.51 16.25
N ARG A 249 13.68 8.26 16.10
CA ARG A 249 13.19 6.93 15.69
C ARG A 249 13.65 6.57 14.28
N ASN A 250 13.59 7.50 13.34
CA ASN A 250 14.02 7.28 11.95
C ASN A 250 15.55 7.13 11.87
N LEU A 251 16.32 7.87 12.67
CA LEU A 251 17.77 7.70 12.82
C LEU A 251 18.10 6.32 13.40
N GLY A 252 17.37 5.86 14.41
CA GLY A 252 17.51 4.52 14.95
C GLY A 252 17.29 3.44 13.89
N LEU A 253 16.22 3.55 13.09
CA LEU A 253 15.94 2.65 11.97
C LEU A 253 17.07 2.68 10.93
N ALA A 254 17.54 3.86 10.55
CA ALA A 254 18.63 4.02 9.59
C ALA A 254 19.93 3.40 10.10
N HIS A 255 20.26 3.56 11.39
CA HIS A 255 21.43 2.91 11.97
C HIS A 255 21.31 1.38 12.00
N LEU A 256 20.12 0.82 12.23
CA LEU A 256 19.89 -0.62 12.12
C LEU A 256 20.09 -1.13 10.68
N LEU A 257 19.63 -0.37 9.68
CA LEU A 257 19.85 -0.69 8.27
C LEU A 257 21.33 -0.59 7.89
N ALA A 258 22.05 0.40 8.43
CA ALA A 258 23.50 0.53 8.25
C ALA A 258 24.28 -0.62 8.88
N ASP A 259 23.92 -1.02 10.11
CA ASP A 259 24.54 -2.17 10.82
C ASP A 259 24.32 -3.49 10.04
N ALA A 260 23.15 -3.65 9.42
CA ALA A 260 22.86 -4.76 8.51
C ALA A 260 23.55 -4.67 7.13
N GLY A 261 24.32 -3.60 6.86
CA GLY A 261 25.02 -3.39 5.59
C GLY A 261 24.10 -3.10 4.40
N ARG A 262 22.89 -2.56 4.65
CA ARG A 262 21.88 -2.31 3.62
C ARG A 262 21.85 -0.87 3.11
N LEU A 263 22.31 0.10 3.90
CA LEU A 263 22.30 1.50 3.46
C LEU A 263 23.51 1.82 2.55
N PRO A 264 23.28 2.29 1.31
CA PRO A 264 24.35 2.71 0.41
C PRO A 264 24.94 4.08 0.78
N ILE A 265 24.24 4.88 1.59
CA ILE A 265 24.63 6.22 2.05
C ILE A 265 24.58 6.32 3.58
N SER A 266 24.99 7.46 4.14
CA SER A 266 24.98 7.62 5.60
C SER A 266 23.55 7.62 6.16
N ALA A 267 23.38 7.09 7.38
CA ALA A 267 22.08 7.08 8.06
C ALA A 267 21.46 8.48 8.20
N ARG A 268 22.30 9.51 8.41
CA ARG A 268 21.85 10.91 8.52
C ARG A 268 21.31 11.45 7.20
N GLU A 269 22.04 11.21 6.12
CA GLU A 269 21.66 11.63 4.76
C GLU A 269 20.37 10.92 4.30
N ALA A 270 20.27 9.61 4.53
CA ALA A 270 19.06 8.85 4.20
C ALA A 270 17.82 9.35 4.95
N VAL A 271 17.97 9.69 6.23
CA VAL A 271 16.88 10.26 7.03
C VAL A 271 16.57 11.68 6.59
N ALA A 272 17.55 12.53 6.32
CA ALA A 272 17.32 13.91 5.92
C ALA A 272 16.50 14.00 4.61
N GLY A 273 16.87 13.22 3.59
CA GLY A 273 16.10 13.15 2.36
C GLY A 273 14.74 12.46 2.52
N TYR A 274 14.62 11.44 3.39
CA TYR A 274 13.34 10.84 3.76
C TYR A 274 12.39 11.86 4.44
N LEU A 275 12.90 12.75 5.28
CA LEU A 275 12.09 13.81 5.89
C LEU A 275 11.69 14.85 4.84
N ALA A 276 12.61 15.26 3.96
CA ALA A 276 12.32 16.21 2.89
C ALA A 276 11.16 15.74 1.98
N GLN A 277 11.13 14.45 1.60
CA GLN A 277 10.00 13.92 0.81
C GLN A 277 8.67 13.87 1.60
N CYS A 278 8.71 13.74 2.92
CA CYS A 278 7.51 13.74 3.76
C CYS A 278 6.93 15.17 3.88
N SER A 279 7.79 16.17 3.79
CA SER A 279 7.46 17.59 3.93
C SER A 279 6.99 18.27 2.65
N VAL A 280 6.88 17.55 1.52
CA VAL A 280 6.33 18.11 0.27
C VAL A 280 4.83 18.42 0.44
N LEU A 281 4.43 19.64 0.09
CA LEU A 281 3.05 20.09 0.17
C LEU A 281 2.25 19.71 -1.06
N VAL A 282 1.01 19.28 -0.82
CA VAL A 282 0.00 19.04 -1.86
C VAL A 282 -1.37 19.48 -1.38
N THR A 283 -2.28 19.77 -2.31
CA THR A 283 -3.71 19.86 -2.05
C THR A 283 -4.42 18.55 -2.35
N ALA A 284 -5.67 18.37 -1.88
CA ALA A 284 -6.45 17.17 -2.20
C ALA A 284 -6.64 16.98 -3.73
N PRO A 285 -6.98 18.02 -4.53
CA PRO A 285 -7.00 17.90 -5.99
C PRO A 285 -5.67 17.43 -6.61
N GLN A 286 -4.54 18.02 -6.21
CA GLN A 286 -3.23 17.63 -6.72
C GLN A 286 -2.90 16.16 -6.38
N LEU A 287 -3.24 15.73 -5.15
CA LEU A 287 -3.06 14.35 -4.73
C LEU A 287 -3.96 13.38 -5.52
N ALA A 288 -5.18 13.79 -5.87
CA ALA A 288 -6.06 12.99 -6.72
C ALA A 288 -5.48 12.84 -8.15
N VAL A 289 -4.85 13.88 -8.71
CA VAL A 289 -4.13 13.79 -9.98
C VAL A 289 -2.95 12.82 -9.89
N MET A 290 -2.16 12.87 -8.81
CA MET A 290 -1.09 11.88 -8.57
C MET A 290 -1.62 10.44 -8.56
N GLY A 291 -2.74 10.20 -7.88
CA GLY A 291 -3.41 8.90 -7.89
C GLY A 291 -3.93 8.50 -9.27
N ALA A 292 -4.42 9.46 -10.04
CA ALA A 292 -4.92 9.24 -11.39
C ALA A 292 -3.79 8.92 -12.36
N THR A 293 -2.60 9.51 -12.16
CA THR A 293 -1.38 9.16 -12.90
C THR A 293 -1.00 7.69 -12.68
N LEU A 294 -1.08 7.19 -11.44
CA LEU A 294 -0.89 5.75 -11.16
C LEU A 294 -2.00 4.90 -11.81
N ALA A 295 -3.25 5.30 -11.66
CA ALA A 295 -4.41 4.61 -12.24
C ALA A 295 -4.35 4.53 -13.78
N ALA A 296 -3.79 5.54 -14.45
CA ALA A 296 -3.62 5.63 -15.89
C ALA A 296 -2.34 4.92 -16.41
N GLY A 297 -1.72 4.06 -15.59
CA GLY A 297 -0.52 3.32 -16.00
C GLY A 297 0.71 4.23 -16.15
N GLY A 298 0.80 5.28 -15.33
CA GLY A 298 1.94 6.19 -15.26
C GLY A 298 1.86 7.43 -16.16
N THR A 299 0.76 7.62 -16.90
CA THR A 299 0.55 8.85 -17.70
C THR A 299 -0.28 9.84 -16.90
N ASN A 300 0.21 11.06 -16.74
CA ASN A 300 -0.55 12.11 -16.05
C ASN A 300 -1.74 12.51 -16.93
N PRO A 301 -2.98 12.36 -16.45
CA PRO A 301 -4.17 12.55 -17.28
C PRO A 301 -4.47 14.03 -17.59
N VAL A 302 -3.87 14.97 -16.85
CA VAL A 302 -4.05 16.41 -17.05
C VAL A 302 -3.03 16.95 -18.05
N THR A 303 -1.77 16.51 -17.95
CA THR A 303 -0.68 17.01 -18.81
C THR A 303 -0.43 16.13 -20.04
N GLY A 304 -0.86 14.87 -20.01
CA GLY A 304 -0.57 13.86 -21.04
C GLY A 304 0.87 13.31 -20.98
N GLU A 305 1.68 13.73 -20.01
CA GLU A 305 3.07 13.28 -19.85
C GLU A 305 3.11 11.84 -19.33
N ARG A 306 3.93 10.98 -19.95
CA ARG A 306 4.28 9.67 -19.36
C ARG A 306 5.35 9.88 -18.30
N VAL A 307 4.93 9.85 -17.03
CA VAL A 307 5.80 10.04 -15.86
C VAL A 307 6.43 8.72 -15.41
N LEU A 308 5.67 7.62 -15.51
CA LEU A 308 6.09 6.27 -15.14
C LEU A 308 5.75 5.28 -16.25
N ASP A 309 6.48 4.18 -16.30
CA ASP A 309 6.09 3.00 -17.07
C ASP A 309 4.88 2.31 -16.41
N GLU A 310 4.06 1.66 -17.23
CA GLU A 310 2.82 1.00 -16.77
C GLU A 310 3.09 -0.07 -15.71
N TRP A 311 4.19 -0.83 -15.87
CA TRP A 311 4.57 -1.87 -14.91
C TRP A 311 4.96 -1.28 -13.55
N VAL A 312 5.54 -0.08 -13.52
CA VAL A 312 5.89 0.63 -12.27
C VAL A 312 4.62 1.02 -11.54
N ALA A 313 3.66 1.62 -12.26
CA ALA A 313 2.38 2.00 -11.68
C ALA A 313 1.62 0.78 -11.14
N GLN A 314 1.59 -0.33 -11.90
CA GLN A 314 1.00 -1.59 -11.47
C GLN A 314 1.65 -2.15 -10.21
N GLN A 315 2.98 -2.17 -10.15
CA GLN A 315 3.72 -2.70 -9.00
C GLN A 315 3.48 -1.83 -7.76
N THR A 316 3.54 -0.51 -7.90
CA THR A 316 3.25 0.43 -6.81
C THR A 316 1.84 0.24 -6.26
N MET A 317 0.82 0.18 -7.14
CA MET A 317 -0.56 -0.06 -6.72
C MET A 317 -0.74 -1.43 -6.04
N SER A 318 0.02 -2.45 -6.46
CA SER A 318 -0.02 -3.78 -5.81
C SER A 318 0.44 -3.70 -4.36
N VAL A 319 1.54 -2.99 -4.09
CA VAL A 319 2.04 -2.80 -2.72
C VAL A 319 1.13 -1.86 -1.91
N MET A 320 0.59 -0.81 -2.53
CA MET A 320 -0.41 0.06 -1.90
C MET A 320 -1.63 -0.73 -1.43
N LEU A 321 -2.12 -1.65 -2.26
CA LEU A 321 -3.27 -2.49 -1.92
C LEU A 321 -3.02 -3.32 -0.66
N THR A 322 -1.84 -3.92 -0.51
CA THR A 322 -1.56 -4.88 0.58
C THR A 322 -0.92 -4.26 1.82
N CYS A 323 -0.25 -3.12 1.68
CA CYS A 323 0.61 -2.54 2.72
C CYS A 323 0.32 -1.06 3.03
N GLY A 324 -0.69 -0.46 2.39
CA GLY A 324 -0.85 0.99 2.35
C GLY A 324 -1.53 1.65 3.54
N MET A 325 -2.27 0.88 4.35
CA MET A 325 -3.19 1.39 5.38
C MET A 325 -2.78 0.95 6.80
N TYR A 326 -1.48 0.87 7.05
CA TYR A 326 -0.90 0.40 8.32
C TYR A 326 -1.48 -0.98 8.72
N ASP A 327 -1.78 -1.17 10.00
CA ASP A 327 -2.33 -2.42 10.56
C ASP A 327 -3.76 -2.72 10.04
N ALA A 328 -4.43 -1.73 9.41
CA ALA A 328 -5.76 -1.88 8.81
C ALA A 328 -5.73 -2.39 7.35
N SER A 329 -4.55 -2.64 6.76
CA SER A 329 -4.44 -3.02 5.33
C SER A 329 -5.26 -4.27 4.95
N GLY A 330 -5.35 -5.26 5.85
CA GLY A 330 -6.16 -6.46 5.61
C GLY A 330 -7.67 -6.18 5.55
N GLN A 331 -8.18 -5.36 6.47
CA GLN A 331 -9.58 -4.95 6.50
C GLN A 331 -9.91 -4.03 5.31
N TRP A 332 -9.00 -3.11 4.99
CA TRP A 332 -9.12 -2.20 3.86
C TRP A 332 -9.33 -2.92 2.53
N VAL A 333 -8.55 -3.98 2.26
CA VAL A 333 -8.70 -4.78 1.04
C VAL A 333 -10.07 -5.45 0.96
N ALA A 334 -10.63 -5.87 2.09
CA ALA A 334 -11.91 -6.59 2.15
C ALA A 334 -13.13 -5.66 2.03
N GLU A 335 -13.03 -4.44 2.55
CA GLU A 335 -14.17 -3.51 2.67
C GLU A 335 -14.16 -2.43 1.58
N VAL A 336 -13.01 -1.80 1.34
CA VAL A 336 -12.86 -0.70 0.37
C VAL A 336 -12.26 -1.20 -0.94
N GLY A 337 -11.17 -1.97 -0.84
CA GLY A 337 -10.53 -2.64 -1.96
C GLY A 337 -9.99 -1.71 -3.05
N VAL A 338 -9.55 -0.50 -2.67
CA VAL A 338 -8.87 0.45 -3.56
C VAL A 338 -7.39 0.50 -3.16
N PRO A 339 -6.42 0.32 -4.08
CA PRO A 339 -5.02 0.61 -3.81
C PRO A 339 -4.86 2.00 -3.20
N ALA A 340 -4.37 2.07 -1.96
CA ALA A 340 -4.33 3.32 -1.23
C ALA A 340 -3.07 3.48 -0.38
N LYS A 341 -2.77 4.72 0.04
CA LYS A 341 -1.76 5.02 1.06
C LYS A 341 -2.26 6.13 1.96
N SER A 342 -2.24 5.90 3.26
CA SER A 342 -2.53 6.91 4.28
C SER A 342 -1.28 7.68 4.74
N GLY A 343 -1.48 8.87 5.30
CA GLY A 343 -0.47 9.69 5.94
C GLY A 343 -0.95 10.25 7.27
N VAL A 344 -0.02 10.44 8.20
CA VAL A 344 -0.28 11.04 9.52
C VAL A 344 -0.69 12.52 9.44
N SER A 345 -0.59 13.15 8.26
CA SER A 345 -1.21 14.45 7.97
C SER A 345 -2.74 14.38 7.83
N GLY A 346 -3.32 13.19 7.87
CA GLY A 346 -4.74 12.96 7.57
C GLY A 346 -5.02 12.72 6.09
N ALA A 347 -3.99 12.68 5.24
CA ALA A 347 -4.11 12.44 3.82
C ALA A 347 -4.33 10.95 3.51
N LEU A 348 -5.22 10.67 2.55
CA LEU A 348 -5.36 9.36 1.90
C LEU A 348 -5.24 9.56 0.40
N LEU A 349 -4.31 8.84 -0.22
CA LEU A 349 -4.18 8.67 -1.66
C LEU A 349 -4.83 7.36 -2.07
N GLY A 350 -5.63 7.37 -3.14
CA GLY A 350 -6.24 6.19 -3.75
C GLY A 350 -6.04 6.18 -5.26
N ALA A 351 -5.87 4.99 -5.84
CA ALA A 351 -5.79 4.78 -7.27
C ALA A 351 -6.62 3.56 -7.69
N VAL A 352 -7.62 3.77 -8.55
CA VAL A 352 -8.47 2.72 -9.11
C VAL A 352 -7.99 2.44 -10.55
N PRO A 353 -7.31 1.31 -10.81
CA PRO A 353 -6.66 1.05 -12.10
C PRO A 353 -7.61 1.21 -13.29
N GLY A 354 -7.20 2.01 -14.28
CA GLY A 354 -7.96 2.30 -15.50
C GLY A 354 -9.19 3.19 -15.32
N ALA A 355 -9.39 3.77 -14.13
CA ALA A 355 -10.60 4.53 -13.79
C ALA A 355 -10.30 5.94 -13.28
N LEU A 356 -9.75 6.06 -12.06
CA LEU A 356 -9.55 7.36 -11.39
C LEU A 356 -8.54 7.28 -10.25
N GLY A 357 -7.99 8.44 -9.89
CA GLY A 357 -7.38 8.71 -8.60
C GLY A 357 -8.38 9.36 -7.65
N LEU A 358 -8.25 9.05 -6.36
CA LEU A 358 -9.05 9.59 -5.29
C LEU A 358 -8.13 10.16 -4.20
N ALA A 359 -8.48 11.30 -3.63
CA ALA A 359 -7.78 11.85 -2.48
C ALA A 359 -8.79 12.31 -1.43
N ALA A 360 -8.44 12.08 -0.17
CA ALA A 360 -9.14 12.67 0.97
C ALA A 360 -8.12 13.26 1.92
N TRP A 361 -8.50 14.33 2.61
CA TRP A 361 -7.69 14.90 3.68
C TRP A 361 -8.58 15.25 4.86
N SER A 362 -8.23 14.72 6.03
CA SER A 362 -8.78 15.18 7.30
C SER A 362 -7.86 14.80 8.47
N PRO A 363 -7.36 15.76 9.28
CA PRO A 363 -6.28 15.51 10.23
C PRO A 363 -6.54 14.50 11.35
N ARG A 364 -7.79 14.33 11.81
CA ARG A 364 -8.10 13.45 12.94
C ARG A 364 -7.91 11.97 12.57
N LEU A 365 -7.02 11.31 13.29
CA LEU A 365 -6.62 9.93 13.05
C LEU A 365 -7.32 8.96 14.02
N ASP A 366 -7.53 7.73 13.56
CA ASP A 366 -7.92 6.61 14.41
C ASP A 366 -6.72 6.04 15.18
N GLU A 367 -6.98 5.01 15.99
CA GLU A 367 -5.94 4.31 16.76
C GLU A 367 -4.89 3.60 15.88
N GLN A 368 -5.16 3.43 14.58
CA GLN A 368 -4.27 2.84 13.59
C GLN A 368 -3.47 3.91 12.80
N GLY A 369 -3.67 5.20 13.08
CA GLY A 369 -2.97 6.31 12.42
C GLY A 369 -3.57 6.72 11.06
N ASN A 370 -4.78 6.28 10.74
CA ASN A 370 -5.48 6.63 9.50
C ASN A 370 -6.54 7.71 9.74
N SER A 371 -6.78 8.58 8.75
CA SER A 371 -7.85 9.58 8.86
C SER A 371 -9.22 8.92 9.01
N ARG A 372 -9.92 9.23 10.11
CA ARG A 372 -11.26 8.71 10.41
C ARG A 372 -12.27 9.07 9.31
N ARG A 373 -12.34 10.37 8.99
CA ARG A 373 -13.24 10.88 7.95
C ARG A 373 -12.76 10.49 6.56
N GLY A 374 -11.44 10.41 6.34
CA GLY A 374 -10.88 9.92 5.08
C GLY A 374 -11.26 8.48 4.76
N ILE A 375 -11.22 7.57 5.76
CA ILE A 375 -11.71 6.20 5.61
C ILE A 375 -13.20 6.19 5.24
N GLY A 376 -14.03 6.93 5.97
CA GLY A 376 -15.48 6.99 5.69
C GLY A 376 -15.81 7.51 4.28
N LEU A 377 -15.04 8.49 3.78
CA LEU A 377 -15.15 8.95 2.39
C LEU A 377 -14.83 7.85 1.39
N PHE A 378 -13.74 7.11 1.59
CA PHE A 378 -13.35 6.01 0.70
C PHE A 378 -14.33 4.84 0.75
N GLU A 379 -14.83 4.46 1.92
CA GLU A 379 -15.87 3.44 2.09
C GLU A 379 -17.17 3.83 1.35
N GLY A 380 -17.65 5.06 1.58
CA GLY A 380 -18.86 5.57 0.97
C GLY A 380 -18.75 5.68 -0.55
N LEU A 381 -17.64 6.21 -1.06
CA LEU A 381 -17.39 6.32 -2.50
C LEU A 381 -17.16 4.95 -3.16
N SER A 382 -16.43 4.04 -2.51
CA SER A 382 -16.22 2.69 -3.05
C SER A 382 -17.54 1.94 -3.18
N SER A 383 -18.42 2.04 -2.18
CA SER A 383 -19.77 1.48 -2.21
C SER A 383 -20.66 2.13 -3.26
N ARG A 384 -20.65 3.47 -3.35
CA ARG A 384 -21.52 4.23 -4.27
C ARG A 384 -21.12 4.05 -5.74
N TRP A 385 -19.82 3.98 -6.02
CA TRP A 385 -19.28 3.97 -7.38
C TRP A 385 -18.76 2.60 -7.83
N ASP A 386 -18.92 1.55 -7.02
CA ASP A 386 -18.37 0.20 -7.27
C ASP A 386 -16.85 0.24 -7.55
N LEU A 387 -16.05 0.83 -6.64
CA LEU A 387 -14.60 1.04 -6.87
C LEU A 387 -13.71 -0.14 -6.45
N HIS A 388 -14.24 -1.10 -5.71
CA HIS A 388 -13.45 -2.22 -5.21
C HIS A 388 -12.87 -3.05 -6.35
N VAL A 389 -11.53 -3.08 -6.46
CA VAL A 389 -10.81 -3.60 -7.64
C VAL A 389 -10.88 -5.13 -7.82
N LEU A 390 -11.41 -5.86 -6.83
CA LEU A 390 -11.59 -7.33 -6.89
C LEU A 390 -13.04 -7.72 -7.19
N GLN A 391 -13.94 -6.75 -7.38
CA GLN A 391 -15.29 -7.05 -7.84
C GLN A 391 -15.29 -7.50 -9.31
N HIS A 392 -16.16 -8.46 -9.63
CA HIS A 392 -16.30 -9.00 -10.99
C HIS A 392 -16.87 -7.99 -12.01
N ARG A 393 -17.46 -6.89 -11.53
CA ARG A 393 -18.02 -5.83 -12.36
C ARG A 393 -16.89 -4.83 -12.65
N GLY A 394 -16.84 -4.28 -13.86
CA GLY A 394 -15.91 -3.18 -14.15
C GLY A 394 -16.13 -2.04 -13.17
N ALA A 395 -15.04 -1.42 -12.71
CA ALA A 395 -15.10 -0.25 -11.84
C ALA A 395 -16.02 0.81 -12.44
N LEU A 396 -16.66 1.63 -11.60
CA LEU A 396 -17.50 2.77 -12.01
C LEU A 396 -18.87 2.36 -12.57
N ARG A 397 -19.33 1.13 -12.32
CA ARG A 397 -20.68 0.71 -12.71
C ARG A 397 -21.76 1.55 -12.00
N GLY A 398 -21.56 1.94 -10.74
CA GLY A 398 -22.45 2.85 -10.02
C GLY A 398 -22.57 4.25 -10.65
N LEU A 399 -21.61 4.61 -11.51
CA LEU A 399 -21.54 5.86 -12.28
C LEU A 399 -21.99 5.70 -13.73
N SER A 400 -22.39 4.51 -14.15
CA SER A 400 -22.96 4.29 -15.49
C SER A 400 -24.43 4.69 -15.48
N GLY A 401 -24.86 5.55 -16.41
CA GLY A 401 -26.27 5.96 -16.55
C GLY A 401 -27.24 4.77 -16.75
N PRO A 402 -28.56 4.96 -16.60
CA PRO A 402 -29.53 3.90 -16.83
C PRO A 402 -29.41 3.39 -18.28
N ARG A 403 -29.22 2.07 -18.42
CA ARG A 403 -29.14 1.39 -19.73
C ARG A 403 -30.48 1.36 -20.44
#